data_AF-A0A523ARB5-F1
#
_entry.id   AF-A0A523ARB5-F1
#
_cell.length_a   1.000
_cell.length_b   1.000
_cell.length_c   1.000
_cell.angle_alpha   90.00
_cell.angle_beta   90.00
_cell.angle_gamma   90.00
#
_symmetry.space_group_name_H-M   'P 1'
#
loop_
_entity.id
_entity.type
_entity.pdbx_description
1 polymer ?
#
loop_
_entity_poly.entity_id
_entity_poly.type
_entity_poly.pdbx_seq_one_letter_code
_entity_poly.pdbx_strand_id
1 'polypeptide(L)' 'AFAPAVSTPEPGGLTTIDLLRILRGLKGLDIRGFDVVEVVPPFDSGQTAFAAARAIYELLGILL' A
#
# COMPACT_ATOMS: atom_id res chain seq x y z
N ALA A 1 3.67 1.44 13.13
CA ALA A 1 3.97 2.77 12.56
C ALA A 1 2.95 3.15 11.49
N PHE A 2 2.84 2.38 10.40
CA PHE A 2 1.84 2.62 9.34
C PHE A 2 1.16 1.35 8.79
N ALA A 3 1.82 0.19 8.87
CA ALA A 3 1.25 -1.12 8.53
C ALA A 3 1.63 -2.18 9.60
N PRO A 4 1.10 -2.08 10.83
CA PRO A 4 1.45 -3.02 11.90
C PRO A 4 0.87 -4.44 11.73
N ALA A 5 -0.16 -4.60 10.90
CA ALA A 5 -0.89 -5.85 10.73
C ALA A 5 -0.48 -6.59 9.45
N VAL A 6 0.72 -7.18 9.50
CA VAL A 6 1.30 -8.03 8.44
C VAL A 6 1.82 -9.34 9.02
N SER A 7 2.06 -10.35 8.17
CA SER A 7 2.55 -11.67 8.59
C SER A 7 3.98 -11.65 9.14
N THR A 8 4.85 -10.80 8.59
CA THR A 8 6.28 -10.70 8.96
C THR A 8 6.72 -9.23 9.07
N PRO A 9 6.51 -8.56 10.22
CA PRO A 9 6.86 -7.16 10.39
C PRO A 9 8.37 -6.95 10.53
N GLU A 10 8.93 -6.02 9.75
CA GLU A 10 10.34 -5.63 9.79
C GLU A 10 10.50 -4.12 10.09
N PRO A 11 11.44 -3.71 10.98
CA PRO A 11 11.66 -2.31 11.32
C PRO A 11 12.35 -1.51 10.21
N GLY A 12 12.24 -0.18 10.25
CA GLY A 12 12.92 0.73 9.30
C GLY A 12 12.23 0.88 7.93
N GLY A 13 10.97 0.47 7.81
CA GLY A 13 10.20 0.55 6.58
C GLY A 13 9.77 1.97 6.15
N LEU A 14 9.08 2.04 5.02
CA LEU A 14 8.56 3.26 4.41
C LEU A 14 7.47 3.93 5.25
N THR A 15 7.37 5.26 5.17
CA THR A 15 6.14 5.95 5.59
C THR A 15 5.05 5.77 4.53
N THR A 16 3.78 5.97 4.90
CA THR A 16 2.68 5.97 3.91
C THR A 16 2.89 7.04 2.83
N ILE A 17 3.50 8.17 3.15
CA ILE A 17 3.78 9.24 2.17
C ILE A 17 4.81 8.79 1.14
N ASP A 18 5.87 8.08 1.57
CA ASP A 18 6.90 7.56 0.66
C ASP A 18 6.30 6.56 -0.32
N LEU A 19 5.45 5.66 0.19
CA LEU A 19 4.69 4.71 -0.65
C LEU A 19 3.87 5.44 -1.73
N LEU A 20 3.06 6.44 -1.34
CA LEU A 20 2.21 7.16 -2.31
C LEU A 20 3.03 7.93 -3.34
N ARG A 21 4.20 8.46 -2.97
CA ARG A 21 5.11 9.12 -3.91
C ARG A 21 5.65 8.15 -4.95
N ILE A 22 6.07 6.95 -4.52
CA ILE A 22 6.53 5.89 -5.41
C ILE A 22 5.40 5.50 -6.38
N LEU A 23 4.20 5.21 -5.85
CA LEU A 23 3.05 4.82 -6.68
C LEU A 23 2.71 5.88 -7.72
N ARG A 24 2.63 7.16 -7.34
CA ARG A 24 2.35 8.25 -8.29
C ARG A 24 3.44 8.43 -9.36
N GLY A 25 4.67 8.05 -9.05
CA GLY A 25 5.78 8.02 -10.01
C GLY A 25 5.61 6.97 -11.12
N LEU A 26 4.70 6.01 -10.96
CA LEU A 26 4.39 5.00 -11.98
C LEU A 26 3.46 5.52 -13.10
N LYS A 27 2.95 6.75 -12.97
CA LYS A 27 2.05 7.35 -13.98
C LYS A 27 2.72 7.38 -15.36
N GLY A 28 2.00 6.90 -16.38
CA GLY A 28 2.47 6.85 -17.77
C GLY A 28 3.11 5.52 -18.18
N LEU A 29 3.26 4.58 -17.26
CA LEU A 29 3.61 3.19 -17.59
C LEU A 29 2.37 2.41 -18.06
N ASP A 30 2.57 1.42 -18.93
CA ASP A 30 1.53 0.47 -19.36
C ASP A 30 1.31 -0.62 -18.30
N ILE A 31 0.67 -0.24 -17.19
CA ILE A 31 0.31 -1.18 -16.12
C ILE A 31 -0.93 -1.97 -16.53
N ARG A 32 -0.86 -3.31 -16.46
CA ARG A 32 -1.96 -4.22 -16.85
C ARG A 32 -2.72 -4.83 -15.68
N GLY A 33 -2.25 -4.61 -14.46
CA GLY A 33 -2.83 -5.15 -13.24
C GLY A 33 -1.92 -4.89 -12.05
N PHE A 34 -2.46 -5.11 -10.85
CA PHE A 34 -1.73 -4.99 -9.59
C PHE A 34 -2.35 -5.90 -8.53
N ASP A 35 -1.58 -6.20 -7.49
CA ASP A 35 -2.04 -6.84 -6.26
C ASP A 35 -1.61 -6.02 -5.03
N VAL A 36 -2.32 -6.21 -3.92
CA VAL A 36 -1.95 -5.70 -2.60
C VAL A 36 -2.17 -6.83 -1.61
N VAL A 37 -1.09 -7.30 -1.00
CA VAL A 37 -1.04 -8.54 -0.22
C VAL A 37 -0.64 -8.28 1.23
N GLU A 38 -0.64 -9.35 2.04
CA GLU A 38 -0.11 -9.38 3.42
C GLU A 38 -0.86 -8.51 4.45
N VAL A 39 -2.07 -8.03 4.15
CA VAL A 39 -2.93 -7.40 5.17
C VAL A 39 -3.51 -8.48 6.08
N VAL A 40 -3.27 -8.38 7.38
CA VAL A 40 -3.77 -9.35 8.38
C VAL A 40 -4.64 -8.66 9.44
N PRO A 41 -5.94 -8.40 9.16
CA PRO A 41 -6.78 -7.46 9.91
C PRO A 41 -6.81 -7.60 11.45
N PRO A 42 -6.75 -8.80 12.05
CA PRO A 42 -6.83 -8.93 13.51
C PRO A 42 -5.68 -8.27 14.29
N PHE A 43 -4.57 -7.92 13.64
CA PHE A 43 -3.34 -7.46 14.31
C PHE A 43 -3.22 -5.94 14.44
N ASP A 44 -4.22 -5.16 13.99
CA ASP A 44 -4.30 -3.74 14.25
C ASP A 44 -5.73 -3.21 14.28
N SER A 45 -5.89 -1.89 14.43
CA SER A 45 -7.19 -1.21 14.42
C SER A 45 -7.53 -0.62 13.05
N GLY A 46 -7.09 -1.28 11.97
CA GLY A 46 -7.36 -0.91 10.58
C GLY A 46 -6.30 -0.03 9.92
N GLN A 47 -5.19 0.30 10.59
CA GLN A 47 -4.16 1.17 10.02
C GLN A 47 -3.59 0.57 8.71
N THR A 48 -3.29 -0.72 8.72
CA THR A 48 -2.78 -1.46 7.57
C THR A 48 -3.83 -1.57 6.48
N ALA A 49 -5.10 -1.83 6.86
CA ALA A 49 -6.20 -1.88 5.91
C ALA A 49 -6.43 -0.53 5.21
N PHE A 50 -6.35 0.59 5.93
CA PHE A 50 -6.45 1.93 5.35
C PHE A 50 -5.25 2.26 4.45
N ALA A 51 -4.03 1.88 4.84
CA ALA A 51 -2.85 2.06 4.01
C ALA A 51 -2.96 1.27 2.70
N ALA A 52 -3.38 0.00 2.77
CA ALA A 52 -3.64 -0.85 1.62
C ALA A 52 -4.74 -0.27 0.71
N ALA A 53 -5.89 0.12 1.28
CA ALA A 53 -6.97 0.73 0.52
C ALA A 53 -6.53 2.02 -0.19
N ARG A 54 -5.69 2.83 0.46
CA ARG A 54 -5.13 4.04 -0.17
C ARG A 54 -4.18 3.71 -1.32
N ALA A 55 -3.35 2.68 -1.18
CA ALA A 55 -2.47 2.22 -2.26
C ALA A 55 -3.30 1.70 -3.46
N ILE A 56 -4.34 0.90 -3.22
CA ILE A 56 -5.28 0.43 -4.24
C ILE A 56 -5.92 1.62 -4.97
N TYR A 57 -6.38 2.64 -4.24
CA TYR A 57 -6.97 3.83 -4.85
C TYR A 57 -6.01 4.56 -5.80
N GLU A 58 -4.74 4.74 -5.41
CA GLU A 58 -3.74 5.36 -6.29
C GLU A 58 -3.45 4.49 -7.51
N LEU A 59 -3.31 3.16 -7.33
CA LEU A 59 -3.05 2.21 -8.42
C LEU A 59 -4.21 2.14 -9.41
N LEU A 60 -5.46 2.16 -8.95
CA LEU A 60 -6.64 2.28 -9.81
C LEU A 60 -6.61 3.58 -10.63
N GLY A 61 -6.22 4.71 -10.02
CA GLY A 61 -6.08 5.98 -10.74
C GLY A 61 -4.93 6.04 -11.75
N ILE A 62 -4.02 5.06 -11.73
CA ILE A 62 -2.94 4.91 -12.73
C ILE A 62 -3.35 3.92 -13.83
N LEU A 63 -4.10 2.88 -13.46
CA LEU A 63 -4.56 1.82 -14.35
C LEU A 63 -5.71 2.26 -15.26
N LEU A 64 -6.62 3.11 -14.75
CA LEU A 64 -7.79 3.66 -15.45
C LEU A 64 -7.46 4.96 -16.18
#